data_AF-A0A1R3EH44-F1
#
_entry.id   AF-A0A1R3EH44-F1
#
_cell.length_a   1.000
_cell.length_b   1.000
_cell.length_c   1.000
_cell.angle_alpha   90.00
_cell.angle_beta   90.00
_cell.angle_gamma   90.00
#
_symmetry.space_group_name_H-M   'P 1'
#
loop_
_entity.id
_entity.type
_entity.pdbx_description
1 polymer ?
#
loop_
_entity_poly.entity_id
_entity_poly.type
_entity_poly.pdbx_seq_one_letter_code
_entity_poly.pdbx_strand_id
1 'polypeptide(L)'
;MSHVSRSKLYTLVSMLSFGVGVLALDAGVSGLFPLFVVVISFFSFVINSFLCLFGGKYDDAFSTYQEANKARAGALVKGFDSKEK
;
A
#
# COMPACT_ATOMS: atom_id res chain seq x y z
N MET A 1 4.22 -0.83 -13.56
CA MET A 1 4.60 -1.61 -12.36
C MET A 1 3.42 -1.59 -11.39
N SER A 2 2.83 -2.73 -11.03
CA SER A 2 1.64 -2.76 -10.17
C SER A 2 1.96 -2.28 -8.74
N HIS A 3 0.96 -1.74 -8.05
CA HIS A 3 1.06 -1.23 -6.67
C HIS A 3 1.64 -2.29 -5.71
N VAL A 4 1.24 -3.55 -5.91
CA VAL A 4 1.72 -4.72 -5.17
C VAL A 4 3.24 -4.93 -5.29
N SER A 5 3.83 -4.65 -6.47
CA SER A 5 5.28 -4.79 -6.67
C SER A 5 6.09 -3.73 -5.92
N ARG A 6 5.53 -2.52 -5.75
CA ARG A 6 6.16 -1.45 -4.95
C ARG A 6 6.09 -1.76 -3.45
N SER A 7 4.94 -2.20 -2.95
CA SER A 7 4.79 -2.58 -1.54
C SER A 7 5.72 -3.73 -1.13
N LYS A 8 5.87 -4.75 -1.99
CA LYS A 8 6.85 -5.84 -1.76
C LYS A 8 8.29 -5.35 -1.65
N LEU A 9 8.68 -4.39 -2.51
CA LEU A 9 10.00 -3.77 -2.47
C LEU A 9 10.21 -2.99 -1.16
N TYR A 10 9.24 -2.19 -0.74
CA TYR A 10 9.32 -1.43 0.51
C TYR A 10 9.38 -2.33 1.75
N THR A 11 8.65 -3.44 1.76
CA THR A 11 8.75 -4.46 2.82
C THR A 11 10.15 -5.06 2.88
N LEU A 12 10.75 -5.38 1.73
CA LEU A 12 12.11 -5.93 1.68
C LEU A 12 13.16 -4.92 2.20
N VAL A 13 13.08 -3.68 1.72
CA VAL A 13 14.00 -2.60 2.11
C VAL A 13 13.89 -2.30 3.61
N SER A 14 12.67 -2.22 4.14
CA SER A 14 12.45 -1.98 5.58
C SER A 14 12.97 -3.12 6.45
N MET A 15 12.85 -4.38 6.01
CA MET A 15 13.41 -5.53 6.72
C MET A 15 14.94 -5.49 6.77
N LEU A 16 15.58 -5.13 5.64
CA LEU A 16 17.04 -4.97 5.57
C LEU A 16 17.53 -3.80 6.44
N SER A 17 16.87 -2.64 6.36
CA SER A 17 17.21 -1.47 7.17
C SER A 17 17.03 -1.71 8.66
N PHE A 18 16.00 -2.49 9.05
CA PHE A 18 15.82 -2.90 10.43
C PHE A 18 16.97 -3.79 10.91
N GLY A 19 17.36 -4.81 10.11
CA GLY A 19 18.49 -5.68 10.44
C GLY A 19 19.80 -4.91 10.61
N VAL A 20 20.09 -3.98 9.69
CA VAL A 20 21.29 -3.12 9.77
C VAL A 20 21.23 -2.20 11.00
N GLY A 21 20.07 -1.63 11.32
CA GLY A 21 19.90 -0.78 12.50
C GLY A 21 20.11 -1.54 13.83
N VAL A 22 19.60 -2.78 13.93
CA VAL A 22 19.80 -3.63 15.12
C VAL A 22 21.27 -4.03 15.25
N LEU A 23 21.92 -4.44 14.15
CA LEU A 23 23.35 -4.78 14.16
C LEU A 23 24.23 -3.59 14.53
N ALA A 24 23.87 -2.37 14.10
CA ALA A 24 24.58 -1.17 14.49
C ALA A 24 24.47 -0.90 16.00
N LEU A 25 23.27 -1.05 16.58
CA LEU A 25 23.07 -0.91 18.03
C LEU A 25 23.84 -1.99 18.82
N ASP A 26 23.83 -3.24 18.34
CA ASP A 26 24.55 -4.36 18.96
C ASP A 26 26.07 -4.18 18.89
N ALA A 27 26.60 -3.64 17.78
CA ALA A 27 28.00 -3.27 17.64
C ALA A 27 28.43 -2.06 18.49
N GLY A 28 27.56 -1.56 19.36
CA GLY A 28 27.85 -0.44 20.26
C GLY A 28 27.82 0.92 19.57
N VAL A 29 27.25 1.03 18.35
CA VAL A 29 26.99 2.33 17.73
C VAL A 29 25.86 3.01 18.51
N SER A 30 26.25 3.69 19.57
CA SER A 30 25.37 4.49 20.41
C SER A 30 25.09 5.83 19.75
N GLY A 31 23.81 6.17 19.59
CA GLY A 31 23.41 7.46 19.04
C GLY A 31 21.92 7.52 18.71
N LEU A 32 21.43 8.74 18.56
CA LEU A 32 20.04 9.01 18.19
C LEU A 32 19.71 8.47 16.78
N PHE A 33 20.70 8.51 15.88
CA PHE A 33 20.57 8.09 14.49
C PHE A 33 20.21 6.61 14.31
N PRO A 34 20.96 5.62 14.83
CA PRO A 34 20.60 4.20 14.69
C PRO A 34 19.25 3.88 15.36
N LEU A 35 18.90 4.56 16.45
CA LEU A 35 17.60 4.42 17.09
C LEU A 35 16.46 4.86 16.15
N PHE A 36 16.58 6.02 15.50
CA PHE A 36 15.59 6.47 14.50
C PHE A 36 15.49 5.53 13.30
N VAL A 37 16.62 5.01 12.81
CA VAL A 37 16.64 4.05 11.69
C VAL A 37 15.86 2.79 12.07
N VAL A 38 16.08 2.22 13.26
CA VAL A 38 15.35 1.04 13.73
C VAL A 38 13.86 1.32 13.87
N VAL A 39 13.49 2.42 14.52
CA VAL A 39 12.09 2.79 14.75
C VAL A 39 11.33 3.02 13.44
N ILE A 40 11.88 3.84 12.54
CA ILE A 40 11.24 4.14 11.25
C ILE A 40 11.16 2.88 10.39
N SER A 41 12.20 2.04 10.37
CA SER A 41 12.20 0.79 9.62
C SER A 41 11.16 -0.20 10.15
N PHE A 42 11.02 -0.30 11.48
CA PHE A 42 10.01 -1.14 12.12
C PHE A 42 8.58 -0.71 11.75
N PHE A 43 8.25 0.58 11.92
CA PHE A 43 6.93 1.09 11.55
C PHE A 43 6.67 0.99 10.05
N SER A 44 7.68 1.23 9.21
CA SER A 44 7.56 1.06 7.75
C SER A 44 7.29 -0.39 7.37
N PHE A 45 7.93 -1.36 8.05
CA PHE A 45 7.68 -2.78 7.85
C PHE A 45 6.26 -3.15 8.25
N VAL A 46 5.80 -2.74 9.43
CA VAL A 46 4.44 -3.02 9.92
C VAL A 46 3.38 -2.46 8.95
N ILE A 47 3.53 -1.19 8.55
CA ILE A 47 2.59 -0.51 7.63
C ILE A 47 2.58 -1.20 6.26
N ASN A 48 3.75 -1.44 5.66
CA ASN A 48 3.80 -2.05 4.33
C ASN A 48 3.37 -3.52 4.35
N SER A 49 3.65 -4.26 5.42
CA SER A 49 3.17 -5.63 5.58
C SER A 49 1.65 -5.67 5.74
N PHE A 50 1.08 -4.75 6.53
CA PHE A 50 -0.37 -4.60 6.65
C PHE A 50 -1.02 -4.22 5.32
N LEU A 51 -0.46 -3.25 4.58
CA LEU A 51 -0.92 -2.89 3.24
C LEU A 51 -0.76 -4.04 2.23
N CYS A 52 0.28 -4.86 2.35
CA CYS A 52 0.46 -5.98 1.44
C CYS A 52 -0.52 -7.13 1.73
N LEU A 53 -0.88 -7.35 2.99
CA LEU A 53 -1.81 -8.40 3.42
C LEU A 53 -3.29 -7.98 3.31
N PHE A 54 -3.60 -6.72 3.60
CA PHE A 54 -4.97 -6.20 3.67
C PHE A 54 -5.30 -5.18 2.57
N GLY A 55 -4.31 -4.54 1.95
CA GLY A 55 -4.54 -3.55 0.88
C GLY A 55 -5.12 -4.15 -0.39
N GLY A 56 -4.92 -5.45 -0.65
CA GLY A 56 -5.62 -6.17 -1.71
C GLY A 56 -7.13 -6.27 -1.49
N LYS A 57 -7.61 -6.17 -0.24
CA LYS A 57 -9.05 -6.15 0.09
C LYS A 57 -9.67 -4.75 -0.02
N TYR A 58 -8.87 -3.70 -0.14
CA TYR A 58 -9.36 -2.34 -0.36
C TYR A 58 -9.54 -2.01 -1.85
N ASP A 59 -9.01 -2.84 -2.75
CA ASP A 59 -9.30 -2.78 -4.19
C ASP A 59 -10.80 -3.02 -4.46
N ASP A 60 -11.48 -3.80 -3.61
CA ASP A 60 -12.92 -4.05 -3.67
C ASP A 60 -13.74 -2.77 -3.49
N ALA A 61 -13.35 -1.86 -2.60
CA ALA A 61 -14.15 -0.65 -2.36
C ALA A 61 -14.11 0.30 -3.56
N PHE A 62 -12.92 0.53 -4.14
CA PHE A 62 -12.78 1.40 -5.31
C PHE A 62 -13.35 0.77 -6.58
N SER A 63 -13.13 -0.54 -6.78
CA SER A 63 -13.69 -1.27 -7.92
C SER A 63 -15.21 -1.37 -7.86
N THR A 64 -15.80 -1.59 -6.68
CA THR A 64 -17.26 -1.57 -6.48
C THR A 64 -17.83 -0.18 -6.79
N TYR A 65 -17.17 0.89 -6.36
CA TYR A 65 -17.54 2.26 -6.72
C TYR A 65 -17.44 2.51 -8.24
N GLN A 66 -16.39 1.99 -8.87
CA GLN A 66 -16.16 2.14 -10.30
C GLN A 66 -17.18 1.36 -11.14
N GLU A 67 -17.53 0.13 -10.75
CA GLU A 67 -18.59 -0.65 -11.36
C GLU A 67 -19.97 0.00 -11.18
N ALA A 68 -20.27 0.47 -9.97
CA ALA A 68 -21.52 1.18 -9.71
C ALA A 68 -21.68 2.43 -10.58
N ASN A 69 -20.61 3.20 -10.78
CA ASN A 69 -20.61 4.35 -11.69
C ASN A 69 -20.72 3.94 -13.16
N LYS A 70 -20.07 2.86 -13.58
CA LYS A 70 -20.17 2.34 -14.95
C LYS A 70 -21.59 1.84 -15.26
N ALA A 71 -22.24 1.18 -14.31
CA ALA A 71 -23.63 0.75 -14.42
C ALA A 71 -24.59 1.94 -14.52
N ARG A 72 -24.39 2.97 -13.68
CA ARG A 72 -25.18 4.22 -13.73
C ARG A 72 -25.00 4.96 -15.06
N ALA A 73 -23.76 5.08 -15.55
CA ALA A 73 -23.48 5.70 -16.83
C ALA A 73 -24.11 4.93 -18.00
N GLY A 74 -24.03 3.59 -17.99
CA GLY A 74 -24.67 2.75 -19.00
C GLY A 74 -26.20 2.86 -19.01
N ALA A 75 -26.82 2.96 -17.83
CA ALA A 75 -28.27 3.18 -17.70
C ALA A 75 -28.68 4.58 -18.20
N LEU A 76 -27.89 5.61 -17.92
CA LEU A 76 -28.10 6.96 -18.45
C LEU A 76 -28.05 6.99 -19.98
N VAL A 77 -27.01 6.40 -20.59
CA VAL A 77 -26.88 6.35 -22.06
C VAL A 77 -28.04 5.60 -22.70
N LYS A 78 -28.43 4.44 -22.15
CA LYS A 78 -29.62 3.70 -22.62
C LYS A 78 -30.91 4.52 -22.47
N GLY A 79 -31.04 5.29 -21.41
CA GLY A 79 -32.18 6.18 -21.17
C GLY A 79 -32.27 7.31 -22.21
N PHE A 80 -31.13 7.88 -22.61
CA PHE A 80 -31.07 8.88 -23.69
C PHE A 80 -31.37 8.28 -25.06
N ASP A 81 -30.75 7.15 -25.43
CA ASP A 81 -31.01 6.47 -26.71
C ASP A 81 -32.47 5.99 -26.84
N SER A 82 -33.12 5.64 -25.72
CA SER A 82 -34.53 5.23 -25.71
C SER A 82 -35.53 6.37 -25.93
N LYS A 83 -35.10 7.63 -25.79
CA LYS A 83 -35.93 8.83 -26.02
C LYS A 83 -35.76 9.42 -27.41
N GLU A 84 -34.79 8.95 -28.20
CA GLU A 84 -34.53 9.42 -29.57
C GLU A 84 -35.21 8.57 -30.65
N LYS A 85 -36.04 7.59 -30.26
CA LYS A 85 -36.99 6.87 -31.11
C LYS A 85 -38.43 7.19 -30.71
#